data_AF-A0A7L8A7D2-F1
#
_entry.id   AF-A0A7L8A7D2-F1
#
_cell.length_a   1.000
_cell.length_b   1.000
_cell.length_c   1.000
_cell.angle_alpha   90.00
_cell.angle_beta   90.00
_cell.angle_gamma   90.00
#
_symmetry.space_group_name_H-M   'P 1'
#
loop_
_entity.id
_entity.type
_entity.pdbx_description
1 polymer ?
#
loop_
_entity_poly.entity_id
_entity_poly.type
_entity_poly.pdbx_seq_one_letter_code
_entity_poly.pdbx_strand_id
1 'polypeptide(L)'
;MVSLPTISRHLMALNIKRVKQNGGNICYLLPEMRMKLSINDSIASFVQTIECNQHSIVIKTLPSMASLIAKILTNCPHKYVLVAIGSHDTVFVIPKNTKQLTLCMQEIESIVGK
;
A
#
# COMPACT_ATOMS: atom_id res chain seq x y z
N MET A 1 -19.82 10.23 -19.61
CA MET A 1 -20.55 10.89 -18.50
C MET A 1 -21.16 9.82 -17.62
N VAL A 2 -21.03 9.91 -16.30
CA VAL A 2 -21.60 8.93 -15.35
C VAL A 2 -22.93 9.47 -14.85
N SER A 3 -23.97 8.63 -14.75
CA SER A 3 -25.31 9.07 -14.36
C SER A 3 -25.48 9.19 -12.84
N LEU A 4 -26.37 10.09 -12.40
CA LEU A 4 -26.67 10.33 -10.98
C LEU A 4 -27.11 9.06 -10.22
N PRO A 5 -27.92 8.15 -10.79
CA PRO A 5 -28.25 6.88 -10.14
C PRO A 5 -27.04 5.94 -9.98
N THR A 6 -26.08 5.99 -10.90
CA THR A 6 -24.84 5.20 -10.81
C THR A 6 -23.92 5.75 -9.72
N ILE A 7 -23.81 7.08 -9.62
CA ILE A 7 -23.08 7.75 -8.54
C ILE A 7 -23.69 7.40 -7.18
N SER A 8 -25.02 7.48 -7.04
CA SER A 8 -25.72 7.13 -5.79
C SER A 8 -25.44 5.69 -5.35
N ARG A 9 -25.50 4.73 -6.28
CA ARG A 9 -25.18 3.32 -6.02
C ARG A 9 -23.73 3.11 -5.58
N HIS A 10 -22.77 3.77 -6.23
CA HIS A 10 -21.35 3.66 -5.85
C HIS A 10 -21.07 4.25 -4.46
N LEU A 11 -21.68 5.39 -4.12
CA LEU A 11 -21.53 5.99 -2.80
C LEU A 11 -22.05 5.07 -1.69
N MET A 12 -23.20 4.42 -1.93
CA MET A 12 -23.74 3.42 -0.99
C MET A 12 -22.84 2.19 -0.89
N ALA A 13 -22.36 1.65 -2.01
CA ALA A 13 -21.50 0.47 -2.04
C ALA A 13 -20.18 0.68 -1.29
N LEU A 14 -19.63 1.90 -1.33
CA LEU A 14 -18.40 2.28 -0.63
C LEU A 14 -18.63 2.76 0.81
N ASN A 15 -19.86 2.65 1.33
CA ASN A 15 -20.26 3.14 2.67
C ASN A 15 -19.89 4.63 2.92
N ILE A 16 -19.90 5.44 1.87
CA ILE A 16 -19.55 6.85 1.95
C ILE A 16 -20.69 7.62 2.61
N LYS A 17 -20.37 8.34 3.69
CA LYS A 17 -21.36 9.10 4.47
C LYS A 17 -21.38 10.57 4.06
N ARG A 18 -22.57 11.14 4.01
CA ARG A 18 -22.78 12.59 3.84
C ARG A 18 -22.60 13.28 5.19
N VAL A 19 -21.62 14.17 5.31
CA VAL A 19 -21.29 14.89 6.56
C VAL A 19 -21.39 16.39 6.31
N LYS A 20 -21.99 17.12 7.26
CA LYS A 20 -21.97 18.59 7.27
C LYS A 20 -20.71 19.06 7.98
N GLN A 21 -19.90 19.89 7.32
CA GLN A 21 -18.78 20.57 7.95
C GLN A 21 -19.25 21.80 8.74
N ASN A 22 -18.40 22.30 9.64
CA ASN A 22 -18.69 23.43 10.54
C ASN A 22 -18.99 24.78 9.83
N GLY A 23 -18.94 24.83 8.50
CA GLY A 23 -19.35 25.97 7.67
C GLY A 23 -20.62 25.76 6.85
N GLY A 24 -21.42 24.70 7.13
CA GLY A 24 -22.67 24.40 6.43
C GLY A 24 -22.50 23.64 5.10
N ASN A 25 -21.28 23.54 4.59
CA ASN A 25 -20.95 22.76 3.40
C ASN A 25 -21.06 21.25 3.65
N ILE A 26 -21.41 20.54 2.59
CA ILE A 26 -21.64 19.10 2.62
C ILE A 26 -20.45 18.40 1.97
N CYS A 27 -19.81 17.51 2.72
CA CYS A 27 -18.71 16.69 2.24
C CYS A 27 -19.09 15.21 2.31
N TYR A 28 -18.52 14.42 1.41
CA TYR A 28 -18.65 12.98 1.40
C TYR A 28 -17.44 12.38 2.10
N LEU A 29 -17.67 11.74 3.24
CA LEU A 29 -16.64 11.10 4.05
C LEU A 29 -16.52 9.64 3.61
N LEU A 30 -15.37 9.28 3.06
CA LEU A 30 -14.96 7.89 2.96
C LEU A 30 -14.55 7.44 4.38
N PRO A 31 -15.17 6.40 4.95
CA PRO A 31 -14.72 5.84 6.23
C PRO A 31 -13.22 5.51 6.13
N GLU A 32 -12.45 5.74 7.20
CA GLU A 32 -11.04 5.34 7.22
C GLU A 32 -10.93 3.90 6.73
N MET A 33 -10.39 3.73 5.53
CA MET A 33 -10.11 2.41 4.99
C MET A 33 -8.88 1.92 5.76
N ARG A 34 -9.10 1.47 7.00
CA ARG A 34 -8.17 0.57 7.70
C ARG A 34 -8.22 -0.71 6.90
N MET A 35 -7.47 -0.69 5.81
CA MET A 35 -7.16 -1.81 4.97
C MET A 35 -6.35 -2.77 5.86
N LYS A 36 -7.03 -3.47 6.76
CA LYS A 36 -6.56 -4.68 7.41
C LYS A 36 -6.67 -5.74 6.33
N LEU A 37 -5.77 -5.58 5.38
CA LEU A 37 -5.71 -6.30 4.15
C LEU A 37 -5.43 -7.76 4.49
N SER A 38 -6.46 -8.59 4.39
CA SER A 38 -6.32 -10.05 4.30
C SER A 38 -5.71 -10.45 2.95
N ILE A 39 -4.71 -9.71 2.46
CA ILE A 39 -4.11 -9.88 1.12
C ILE A 39 -2.79 -10.66 1.19
N ASN A 40 -2.43 -11.28 2.31
CA ASN A 40 -1.12 -11.94 2.39
C ASN A 40 -0.94 -12.99 1.27
N ASP A 41 -1.99 -13.75 0.94
CA ASP A 41 -1.92 -14.77 -0.12
C ASP A 41 -1.90 -14.17 -1.54
N SER A 42 -2.52 -13.00 -1.75
CA SER A 42 -2.58 -12.37 -3.08
C SER A 42 -1.39 -11.44 -3.36
N ILE A 43 -0.81 -10.76 -2.36
CA ILE A 43 0.39 -9.91 -2.57
C ILE A 43 1.60 -10.77 -2.88
N ALA A 44 1.77 -11.90 -2.19
CA ALA A 44 2.88 -12.82 -2.42
C ALA A 44 2.96 -13.25 -3.89
N SER A 45 1.79 -13.49 -4.52
CA SER A 45 1.69 -13.87 -5.93
C SER A 45 2.16 -12.79 -6.91
N PHE A 46 2.17 -11.52 -6.48
CA PHE A 46 2.69 -10.41 -7.28
C PHE A 46 4.19 -10.20 -7.12
N VAL A 47 4.85 -10.86 -6.16
CA VAL A 47 6.29 -10.70 -5.88
C VAL A 47 7.10 -11.84 -6.47
N GLN A 48 7.92 -11.51 -7.46
CA GLN A 48 8.79 -12.45 -8.14
C GLN A 48 10.04 -12.75 -7.31
N THR A 49 10.82 -11.72 -6.98
CA THR A 49 12.06 -11.85 -6.20
C THR A 49 12.22 -10.70 -5.21
N ILE A 50 12.95 -10.97 -4.13
CA ILE A 50 13.38 -9.97 -3.15
C ILE A 50 14.88 -10.12 -3.04
N GLU A 51 15.62 -9.07 -3.35
CA GLU A 51 17.08 -9.02 -3.32
C GLU A 51 17.53 -7.85 -2.47
N CYS A 52 18.75 -7.90 -1.96
CA CYS A 52 19.32 -6.78 -1.23
C CYS A 52 20.81 -6.62 -1.52
N ASN A 53 21.30 -5.39 -1.42
CA ASN A 53 22.71 -5.07 -1.34
C ASN A 53 23.04 -4.53 0.06
N GLN A 54 24.23 -3.99 0.28
CA GLN A 54 24.65 -3.52 1.60
C GLN A 54 23.84 -2.30 2.12
N HIS A 55 23.00 -1.68 1.29
CA HIS A 55 22.33 -0.42 1.61
C HIS A 55 20.82 -0.42 1.39
N SER A 56 20.29 -1.29 0.52
CA SER A 56 18.93 -1.19 -0.02
C SER A 56 18.39 -2.55 -0.39
N ILE A 57 17.06 -2.62 -0.48
CA ILE A 57 16.32 -3.83 -0.85
C ILE A 57 15.57 -3.55 -2.15
N VAL A 58 15.61 -4.50 -3.07
CA VAL A 58 14.95 -4.43 -4.37
C VAL A 58 13.93 -5.56 -4.44
N ILE A 59 12.68 -5.22 -4.73
CA ILE A 59 11.61 -6.19 -4.91
C ILE A 59 11.21 -6.17 -6.39
N LYS A 60 11.31 -7.31 -7.06
CA LYS A 60 10.75 -7.51 -8.41
C LYS A 60 9.33 -8.00 -8.31
N THR A 61 8.45 -7.38 -9.08
CA THR A 61 7.01 -7.63 -9.05
C THR A 61 6.50 -7.97 -10.44
N LEU A 62 5.26 -8.46 -10.53
CA LEU A 62 4.57 -8.47 -11.82
C LEU A 62 4.47 -7.04 -12.38
N PRO A 63 4.42 -6.90 -13.72
CA PRO A 63 4.22 -5.61 -14.38
C PRO A 63 3.07 -4.81 -13.76
N SER A 64 3.29 -3.50 -13.58
CA SER A 64 2.32 -2.55 -13.00
C SER A 64 1.95 -2.77 -11.52
N MET A 65 2.55 -3.74 -10.82
CA MET A 65 2.25 -4.01 -9.40
C MET A 65 3.18 -3.28 -8.41
N ALA A 66 4.31 -2.74 -8.87
CA ALA A 66 5.31 -2.14 -7.99
C ALA A 66 4.76 -0.96 -7.17
N SER A 67 3.95 -0.09 -7.80
CA SER A 67 3.35 1.06 -7.11
C SER A 67 2.37 0.65 -6.00
N LEU A 68 1.68 -0.48 -6.17
CA LEU A 68 0.77 -1.03 -5.16
C LEU A 68 1.56 -1.53 -3.95
N ILE A 69 2.60 -2.32 -4.19
CA ILE A 69 3.46 -2.87 -3.13
C ILE A 69 4.17 -1.74 -2.38
N ALA A 70 4.69 -0.73 -3.08
CA ALA A 70 5.30 0.43 -2.44
C ALA A 70 4.32 1.19 -1.53
N LYS A 71 3.06 1.36 -1.94
CA LYS A 71 2.02 1.98 -1.11
C LYS A 71 1.70 1.15 0.13
N ILE A 72 1.65 -0.18 0.01
CA ILE A 72 1.43 -1.07 1.16
C ILE A 72 2.57 -0.91 2.17
N LEU A 73 3.82 -0.92 1.69
CA LEU A 73 5.02 -0.72 2.51
C LEU A 73 5.18 0.71 3.06
N THR A 74 4.46 1.70 2.52
CA THR A 74 4.55 3.09 2.99
C THR A 74 3.41 3.45 3.95
N ASN A 75 2.21 2.91 3.72
CA ASN A 75 1.02 3.23 4.51
C ASN A 75 1.02 2.57 5.90
N CYS A 76 1.82 1.53 6.09
CA CYS A 76 2.00 0.88 7.37
C CYS A 76 3.24 1.46 8.09
N PRO A 77 3.14 1.89 9.36
CA PRO A 77 4.29 2.38 10.10
C PRO A 77 5.23 1.22 10.43
N HIS A 78 6.31 1.09 9.65
CA HIS A 78 7.32 0.04 9.81
C HIS A 78 8.50 0.49 10.66
N LYS A 79 9.06 -0.46 11.40
CA LYS A 79 10.19 -0.18 12.30
C LYS A 79 11.49 -0.01 11.52
N TYR A 80 11.67 -0.76 10.42
CA TYR A 80 12.94 -0.80 9.69
C TYR A 80 12.89 -0.15 8.31
N VAL A 81 11.72 0.05 7.70
CA VAL A 81 11.59 0.73 6.40
C VAL A 81 11.54 2.25 6.56
N LEU A 82 12.41 2.98 5.85
CA LEU A 82 12.39 4.44 5.79
C LEU A 82 11.41 4.91 4.71
N VAL A 83 11.54 4.36 3.50
CA VAL A 83 10.68 4.66 2.36
C VAL A 83 10.70 3.51 1.37
N ALA A 84 9.59 3.31 0.65
CA ALA A 84 9.47 2.40 -0.48
C ALA A 84 9.01 3.17 -1.72
N ILE A 85 9.71 3.00 -2.84
CA ILE A 85 9.44 3.69 -4.10
C ILE A 85 9.16 2.64 -5.17
N GLY A 86 7.94 2.63 -5.70
CA GLY A 86 7.54 1.74 -6.79
C GLY A 86 7.69 2.42 -8.14
N SER A 87 8.35 1.74 -9.09
CA SER A 87 8.33 2.09 -10.51
C SER A 87 7.23 1.25 -11.20
N HIS A 88 7.54 0.57 -12.30
CA HIS A 88 6.62 -0.29 -13.03
C HIS A 88 6.58 -1.73 -12.48
N ASP A 89 7.72 -2.39 -12.42
CA ASP A 89 7.89 -3.81 -12.04
C ASP A 89 8.89 -3.98 -10.87
N THR A 90 9.38 -2.86 -10.33
CA THR A 90 10.47 -2.84 -9.36
C THR A 90 10.12 -1.87 -8.23
N VAL A 91 10.25 -2.34 -7.00
CA VAL A 91 10.15 -1.52 -5.79
C VAL A 91 11.53 -1.39 -5.18
N PHE A 92 11.94 -0.14 -4.94
CA PHE A 92 13.16 0.18 -4.22
C PHE A 92 12.82 0.54 -2.78
N VAL A 93 13.37 -0.20 -1.84
CA VAL A 93 13.12 -0.01 -0.40
C VAL A 93 14.40 0.45 0.27
N ILE A 94 14.30 1.61 0.92
CA ILE A 94 15.39 2.20 1.69
C ILE A 94 15.15 1.87 3.17
N PRO A 95 16.05 1.14 3.84
CA PRO A 95 15.96 0.87 5.27
C PRO A 95 16.32 2.14 6.07
N LYS A 96 15.79 2.26 7.29
CA LYS A 96 16.17 3.32 8.24
C LYS A 96 17.61 3.17 8.73
N ASN A 97 18.10 1.93 8.82
CA ASN A 97 19.45 1.62 9.27
C ASN A 97 20.02 0.47 8.44
N THR A 98 21.11 0.73 7.72
CA THR A 98 21.80 -0.25 6.88
C THR A 98 22.37 -1.43 7.66
N LYS A 99 22.67 -1.25 8.96
CA LYS A 99 23.12 -2.36 9.83
C LYS A 99 22.00 -3.34 10.19
N GLN A 100 20.74 -2.99 9.95
CA GLN A 100 19.56 -3.79 10.28
C GLN A 100 18.86 -4.32 9.02
N LEU A 101 19.60 -4.46 7.92
CA LEU A 101 19.07 -4.88 6.63
C LEU A 101 18.36 -6.24 6.71
N THR A 102 18.93 -7.21 7.44
CA THR A 102 18.32 -8.53 7.61
C THR A 102 16.97 -8.46 8.33
N LEU A 103 16.86 -7.60 9.35
CA LEU A 103 15.59 -7.37 10.05
C LEU A 103 14.58 -6.67 9.16
N CYS A 104 15.05 -5.74 8.31
CA CYS A 104 14.21 -5.08 7.31
C CYS A 104 13.70 -6.07 6.26
N MET A 105 14.53 -7.01 5.80
CA MET A 105 14.10 -8.07 4.88
C MET A 105 13.05 -8.98 5.51
N GLN A 106 13.29 -9.46 6.73
CA GLN A 106 12.32 -10.30 7.45
C GLN A 106 10.99 -9.60 7.66
N GLU A 107 11.01 -8.29 7.96
CA GLU A 107 9.79 -7.48 8.06
C GLU A 107 9.06 -7.42 6.71
N ILE A 108 9.78 -7.16 5.61
CA ILE A 108 9.21 -7.11 4.25
C ILE A 108 8.61 -8.46 3.84
N GLU A 109 9.33 -9.57 4.06
CA GLU A 109 8.85 -10.93 3.75
C GLU A 109 7.57 -11.25 4.53
N SER A 110 7.52 -10.90 5.82
CA SER A 110 6.34 -11.07 6.65
C SER A 110 5.13 -10.25 6.17
N ILE A 111 5.33 -9.11 5.52
CA ILE A 111 4.26 -8.26 4.99
C ILE A 111 3.77 -8.77 3.64
N VAL A 112 4.71 -9.16 2.79
CA VAL A 112 4.43 -9.63 1.43
C VAL A 112 3.85 -11.05 1.44
N GLY A 113 4.10 -11.83 2.49
CA GLY A 113 3.62 -13.21 2.62
C GLY A 113 4.53 -14.25 1.94
N LYS A 114 5.85 -14.01 1.97
CA LYS A 114 6.87 -14.97 1.51
C LYS A 114 7.63 -15.60 2.68
#